data_AF-A0A7S1RJY9-F1
#
_entry.id   AF-A0A7S1RJY9-F1
#
_cell.length_a   1.000
_cell.length_b   1.000
_cell.length_c   1.000
_cell.angle_alpha   90.00
_cell.angle_beta   90.00
_cell.angle_gamma   90.00
#
_symmetry.space_group_name_H-M   'P 1'
#
loop_
_entity.id
_entity.type
_entity.pdbx_description
1 polymer ?
#
loop_
_entity_poly.entity_id
_entity_poly.type
_entity_poly.pdbx_seq_one_letter_code
_entity_poly.pdbx_strand_id
1 'polypeptide(L)'
;DVFQNAARIRRVQAPVFIIHGTHDTEIPFEHGVTLYEACPREAAFDPWWVTEAGHNDIEINHRGPYFERLAHFLRALDSHERLPGKNPENDSETAEENEQGSENGRQPLLGGLPNAAYSYEPMKHY
;
A
#
# COMPACT_ATOMS: atom_id res chain seq x y z
N ASP A 1 6.93 -2.97 22.03
CA ASP A 1 6.55 -4.25 21.37
C ASP A 1 7.04 -5.46 22.16
N VAL A 2 6.13 -6.23 22.76
CA VAL A 2 6.46 -7.44 23.55
C VAL A 2 6.61 -8.72 22.71
N PHE A 3 6.20 -8.69 21.44
CA PHE A 3 6.18 -9.85 20.55
C PHE A 3 7.30 -9.85 19.51
N GLN A 4 8.11 -8.79 19.50
CA GLN A 4 9.21 -8.58 18.53
C GLN A 4 8.69 -8.66 17.08
N ASN A 5 7.50 -8.14 16.83
CA ASN A 5 6.84 -8.15 15.53
C ASN A 5 7.70 -7.40 14.48
N ALA A 6 8.37 -6.31 14.87
CA ALA A 6 9.30 -5.59 14.00
C ALA A 6 10.50 -6.46 13.53
N ALA A 7 10.93 -7.45 14.32
CA ALA A 7 11.97 -8.39 13.90
C ALA A 7 11.40 -9.51 13.02
N ARG A 8 10.18 -9.96 13.30
CA ARG A 8 9.51 -11.04 12.56
C ARG A 8 9.07 -10.62 11.16
N ILE A 9 8.54 -9.39 11.03
CA ILE A 9 8.00 -8.89 9.76
C ILE A 9 9.05 -8.82 8.64
N ARG A 10 10.33 -8.67 8.99
CA ARG A 10 11.48 -8.69 8.07
C ARG A 10 11.62 -9.99 7.26
N ARG A 11 10.95 -11.07 7.68
CA ARG A 11 11.02 -12.39 7.05
C ARG A 11 9.74 -12.75 6.28
N VAL A 12 8.75 -11.86 6.27
CA VAL A 12 7.49 -12.08 5.57
C VAL A 12 7.71 -11.99 4.06
N GLN A 13 7.27 -13.01 3.34
CA GLN A 13 7.36 -13.12 1.87
C GLN A 13 5.99 -12.97 1.18
N ALA A 14 4.94 -12.69 1.97
CA ALA A 14 3.59 -12.48 1.47
C ALA A 14 3.27 -10.97 1.45
N PRO A 15 2.44 -10.49 0.53
CA PRO A 15 1.98 -9.10 0.53
C PRO A 15 1.38 -8.69 1.88
N VAL A 16 1.77 -7.53 2.37
CA VAL A 16 1.40 -7.00 3.70
C VAL A 16 0.72 -5.64 3.53
N PHE A 17 -0.49 -5.52 4.07
CA PHE A 17 -1.19 -4.26 4.20
C PHE A 17 -1.37 -3.93 5.68
N ILE A 18 -0.80 -2.80 6.12
CA ILE A 18 -0.88 -2.33 7.51
C ILE A 18 -1.99 -1.28 7.61
N ILE A 19 -2.89 -1.48 8.56
CA ILE A 19 -3.94 -0.52 8.93
C ILE A 19 -3.75 -0.21 10.42
N HIS A 20 -3.64 1.07 10.78
CA HIS A 20 -3.46 1.46 12.19
C HIS A 20 -4.12 2.80 12.49
N GLY A 21 -4.75 2.90 13.66
CA GLY A 21 -5.37 4.13 14.15
C GLY A 21 -4.32 5.09 14.71
N THR A 22 -4.38 6.36 14.34
CA THR A 22 -3.42 7.38 14.82
C THR A 22 -3.58 7.74 16.30
N HIS A 23 -4.74 7.43 16.89
CA HIS A 23 -5.09 7.69 18.29
C HIS A 23 -5.30 6.40 19.09
N ASP A 24 -4.67 5.30 18.65
CA ASP A 24 -4.68 4.05 19.39
C ASP A 24 -3.94 4.19 20.73
N THR A 25 -4.70 4.12 21.83
CA THR A 25 -4.20 4.26 23.21
C THR A 25 -3.71 2.93 23.80
N GLU A 26 -4.04 1.81 23.18
CA GLU A 26 -3.64 0.47 23.62
C GLU A 26 -2.32 0.07 22.96
N ILE A 27 -2.20 0.30 21.64
CA ILE A 27 -1.00 0.06 20.85
C ILE A 27 -0.57 1.36 20.16
N PRO A 28 0.53 2.00 20.62
CA PRO A 28 0.97 3.29 20.08
C PRO A 28 1.16 3.26 18.56
N PHE A 29 0.80 4.37 17.90
CA PHE A 29 0.90 4.54 16.45
C PHE A 29 2.30 4.21 15.89
N GLU A 30 3.35 4.51 16.66
CA GLU A 30 4.74 4.26 16.29
C GLU A 30 5.03 2.77 16.05
N HIS A 31 4.27 1.87 16.67
CA HIS A 31 4.40 0.44 16.39
C HIS A 31 3.96 0.11 14.96
N GLY A 32 2.86 0.70 14.47
CA GLY A 32 2.40 0.54 13.09
C GLY A 32 3.42 1.06 12.09
N VAL A 33 3.97 2.25 12.35
CA VAL A 33 5.06 2.85 11.55
C VAL A 33 6.29 1.94 11.52
N THR A 34 6.74 1.49 12.69
CA THR A 34 7.92 0.61 12.81
C THR A 34 7.73 -0.70 12.04
N LEU A 35 6.52 -1.27 12.07
CA LEU A 35 6.19 -2.48 11.30
C LEU A 35 6.29 -2.22 9.80
N TYR A 36 5.74 -1.10 9.34
CA TYR A 36 5.79 -0.74 7.92
C TYR A 36 7.23 -0.53 7.44
N GLU A 37 8.04 0.22 8.18
CA GLU A 37 9.46 0.45 7.85
C GLU A 37 10.31 -0.82 7.87
N ALA A 38 9.99 -1.77 8.77
CA ALA A 38 10.70 -3.03 8.87
C ALA A 38 10.23 -4.09 7.86
N CYS A 39 9.10 -3.86 7.17
CA CYS A 39 8.57 -4.78 6.18
C CYS A 39 9.43 -4.78 4.90
N PRO A 40 9.71 -5.95 4.28
CA PRO A 40 10.36 -6.01 2.97
C PRO A 40 9.58 -5.19 1.93
N ARG A 41 10.28 -4.36 1.15
CA ARG A 41 9.64 -3.41 0.23
C ARG A 41 8.81 -4.10 -0.85
N GLU A 42 9.24 -5.28 -1.28
CA GLU A 42 8.56 -6.12 -2.24
C GLU A 42 7.25 -6.73 -1.71
N ALA A 43 7.11 -6.82 -0.38
CA ALA A 43 5.93 -7.32 0.29
C ALA A 43 5.01 -6.17 0.77
N ALA A 44 5.55 -4.98 1.00
CA ALA A 44 4.82 -3.87 1.60
C ALA A 44 3.84 -3.20 0.61
N PHE A 45 2.56 -3.24 0.93
CA PHE A 45 1.53 -2.41 0.29
C PHE A 45 1.42 -1.04 1.00
N ASP A 46 0.90 -0.02 0.31
CA ASP A 46 0.69 1.31 0.89
C ASP A 46 -0.15 1.23 2.18
N PRO A 47 0.36 1.69 3.34
CA PRO A 47 -0.30 1.52 4.61
C PRO A 47 -1.47 2.51 4.71
N TRP A 48 -2.44 2.18 5.56
CA TRP A 48 -3.53 3.10 5.86
C TRP A 48 -3.49 3.53 7.33
N TRP A 49 -3.07 4.76 7.54
CA TRP A 49 -3.11 5.44 8.83
C TRP A 49 -4.47 6.11 9.00
N VAL A 50 -5.29 5.58 9.89
CA VAL A 50 -6.66 6.06 10.10
C VAL A 50 -6.62 7.23 11.09
N THR A 51 -6.79 8.45 10.56
CA THR A 51 -6.76 9.68 11.36
C THR A 51 -7.88 9.67 12.40
N GLU A 52 -7.57 10.07 13.63
CA GLU A 52 -8.47 10.08 14.80
C GLU A 52 -9.03 8.72 15.26
N ALA A 53 -8.69 7.60 14.61
CA ALA A 53 -9.15 6.28 15.03
C ALA A 53 -8.30 5.71 16.17
N GLY A 54 -8.96 5.01 17.08
CA GLY A 54 -8.37 4.24 18.17
C GLY A 54 -8.18 2.76 17.83
N HIS A 55 -8.21 1.91 18.87
CA HIS A 55 -7.87 0.49 18.75
C HIS A 55 -8.98 -0.37 18.11
N ASN A 56 -10.25 -0.08 18.41
CA ASN A 56 -11.40 -0.95 18.13
C ASN A 56 -12.55 -0.22 17.42
N ASP A 57 -12.24 0.83 16.67
CA ASP A 57 -13.26 1.72 16.11
C ASP A 57 -13.13 1.94 14.60
N ILE A 58 -12.07 1.43 13.96
CA ILE A 58 -11.85 1.57 12.52
C ILE A 58 -12.99 0.92 11.73
N GLU A 59 -13.37 -0.31 12.06
CA GLU A 59 -14.41 -1.07 11.38
C GLU A 59 -15.83 -0.57 11.68
N ILE A 60 -15.99 0.21 12.75
CA ILE A 60 -17.26 0.79 13.20
C ILE A 60 -17.44 2.18 12.58
N ASN A 61 -16.48 3.07 12.82
CA ASN A 61 -16.55 4.49 12.47
C ASN A 61 -16.04 4.76 11.04
N HIS A 62 -15.13 3.93 10.52
CA HIS A 62 -14.52 4.08 9.20
C HIS A 62 -14.85 2.92 8.26
N ARG A 63 -16.01 2.29 8.47
CA ARG A 63 -16.44 1.07 7.76
C ARG A 63 -16.35 1.17 6.23
N GLY A 64 -16.84 2.27 5.64
CA GLY A 64 -16.80 2.48 4.18
C GLY A 64 -15.36 2.48 3.65
N PRO A 65 -14.52 3.45 4.09
CA PRO A 65 -13.10 3.49 3.73
C PRO A 65 -12.34 2.19 4.02
N TYR A 66 -12.66 1.50 5.12
CA TYR A 66 -12.05 0.21 5.47
C TYR A 66 -12.26 -0.83 4.37
N PHE A 67 -13.50 -1.05 3.93
CA PHE A 67 -13.78 -2.01 2.85
C PHE A 67 -13.25 -1.54 1.50
N GLU A 68 -13.26 -0.24 1.20
CA GLU A 68 -12.69 0.29 -0.04
C GLU A 68 -11.18 0.04 -0.14
N ARG A 69 -10.45 0.31 0.95
CA ARG A 69 -9.00 0.09 1.06
C ARG A 69 -8.65 -1.39 1.01
N LEU A 70 -9.41 -2.22 1.73
CA LEU A 70 -9.23 -3.67 1.68
C LEU A 70 -9.48 -4.23 0.27
N ALA A 71 -10.55 -3.80 -0.40
CA ALA A 71 -10.83 -4.21 -1.77
C ALA A 71 -9.75 -3.72 -2.74
N HIS A 72 -9.18 -2.53 -2.51
CA HIS A 72 -8.03 -2.04 -3.29
C HIS A 72 -6.79 -2.92 -3.12
N PHE A 73 -6.47 -3.31 -1.88
CA PHE A 73 -5.38 -4.25 -1.60
C PHE A 73 -5.61 -5.60 -2.32
N LEU A 74 -6.80 -6.20 -2.18
CA LEU A 74 -7.12 -7.49 -2.81
C LEU A 74 -7.03 -7.43 -4.35
N ARG A 75 -7.57 -6.38 -4.99
CA ARG A 75 -7.43 -6.19 -6.44
C ARG A 75 -5.97 -6.04 -6.88
N ALA A 76 -5.14 -5.40 -6.08
CA ALA A 76 -3.71 -5.32 -6.37
C ALA A 76 -3.08 -6.72 -6.35
N LEU A 77 -3.46 -7.59 -5.41
CA LEU A 77 -3.01 -8.98 -5.38
C LEU A 77 -3.44 -9.75 -6.64
N ASP A 78 -4.70 -9.63 -7.05
CA ASP A 78 -5.22 -10.28 -8.25
C ASP A 78 -4.47 -9.81 -9.53
N SER A 79 -4.11 -8.52 -9.58
CA SER A 79 -3.31 -7.98 -10.70
C SER A 79 -1.86 -8.47 -10.70
N HIS A 80 -1.36 -8.93 -9.54
CA HIS A 80 -0.05 -9.51 -9.34
C HIS A 80 -0.03 -11.06 -9.40
N GLU A 81 -1.19 -11.74 -9.51
CA GLU A 81 -1.29 -13.22 -9.67
C GLU A 81 -0.85 -13.75 -11.05
N ARG A 82 -0.30 -12.89 -11.92
CA ARG A 82 0.37 -13.31 -13.16
C ARG A 82 1.86 -13.00 -13.16
N LEU A 83 2.57 -13.39 -12.11
CA LEU A 83 4.03 -13.55 -12.21
C LEU A 83 4.30 -14.95 -12.80
N PRO A 84 4.63 -15.09 -14.10
CA PRO A 84 5.09 -16.36 -14.63
C PRO A 84 6.39 -16.72 -13.89
N GLY A 85 6.42 -17.91 -13.29
CA GLY A 85 7.67 -18.50 -12.84
C GLY A 85 8.68 -18.46 -13.98
N LYS A 86 9.88 -17.92 -13.72
CA LYS A 86 11.02 -18.01 -14.62
C LYS A 86 11.32 -19.49 -14.90
N ASN A 87 10.89 -20.00 -16.05
CA ASN A 87 11.57 -21.08 -16.75
C ASN A 87 12.20 -20.48 -18.01
N PRO A 88 13.54 -20.46 -18.15
CA PRO A 88 14.18 -19.91 -19.32
C PRO A 88 14.51 -21.04 -20.30
N GLU A 89 13.53 -21.58 -21.05
CA GLU A 89 13.85 -22.47 -22.17
C GLU A 89 12.93 -22.22 -23.38
N ASN A 90 13.59 -21.77 -24.45
CA ASN A 90 13.28 -21.61 -25.87
C ASN A 90 11.98 -22.26 -26.40
N ASP A 91 11.25 -21.53 -27.26
CA ASP A 91 11.36 -21.72 -28.71
C ASP A 91 10.62 -20.64 -29.50
N SER A 92 11.04 -20.54 -30.76
CA SER A 92 11.04 -19.46 -31.74
C SER A 92 9.71 -19.11 -32.45
N GLU A 93 9.72 -17.89 -33.03
CA GLU A 93 9.04 -17.47 -34.29
C GLU A 93 7.50 -17.32 -34.25
N THR A 94 6.81 -16.32 -34.83
CA THR A 94 7.05 -15.41 -35.97
C THR A 94 5.97 -14.29 -35.99
N ALA A 95 6.29 -13.15 -36.65
CA ALA A 95 5.43 -12.24 -37.46
C ALA A 95 4.13 -11.62 -36.85
N GLU A 96 3.64 -10.41 -37.15
CA GLU A 96 3.94 -9.29 -38.06
C GLU A 96 2.99 -8.10 -37.69
N GLU A 97 3.46 -6.88 -37.95
CA GLU A 97 2.76 -5.66 -38.44
C GLU A 97 1.70 -4.81 -37.65
N ASN A 98 2.03 -3.50 -37.58
CA ASN A 98 1.23 -2.26 -37.84
C ASN A 98 0.03 -1.88 -36.93
N GLU A 99 -0.34 -0.63 -36.64
CA GLU A 99 0.09 0.74 -36.96
C GLU A 99 -0.71 1.77 -36.08
N GLN A 100 -0.13 2.95 -35.84
CA GLN A 100 -0.75 4.31 -35.79
C GLN A 100 -1.66 4.84 -34.62
N GLY A 101 -1.19 5.96 -34.05
CA GLY A 101 -1.96 7.20 -33.71
C GLY A 101 -2.76 7.23 -32.39
N SER A 102 -3.02 8.34 -31.69
CA SER A 102 -2.70 9.77 -31.77
C SER A 102 -3.22 10.44 -30.47
N GLU A 103 -2.82 11.67 -30.23
CA GLU A 103 -2.82 12.51 -29.02
C GLU A 103 -4.18 12.99 -28.45
N ASN A 104 -4.08 13.63 -27.26
CA ASN A 104 -4.88 14.73 -26.66
C ASN A 104 -5.77 14.34 -25.46
N GLY A 105 -5.86 15.10 -24.35
CA GLY A 105 -5.48 16.48 -24.10
C GLY A 105 -5.59 16.88 -22.62
N ARG A 106 -5.07 18.08 -22.33
CA ARG A 106 -4.84 18.72 -21.03
C ARG A 106 -6.07 19.50 -20.50
N GLN A 107 -6.30 19.42 -19.16
CA GLN A 107 -6.56 20.53 -18.19
C GLN A 107 -7.90 21.33 -18.22
N PRO A 108 -8.29 22.15 -17.17
CA PRO A 108 -8.03 22.11 -15.70
C PRO A 108 -9.12 22.74 -14.72
N LEU A 109 -8.77 22.81 -13.41
CA LEU A 109 -9.06 23.74 -12.26
C LEU A 109 -10.47 23.96 -11.65
N LEU A 110 -10.61 23.79 -10.31
CA LEU A 110 -10.88 24.87 -9.31
C LEU A 110 -10.65 24.39 -7.84
N GLY A 111 -10.13 25.28 -6.97
CA GLY A 111 -9.62 25.04 -5.60
C GLY A 111 -10.67 24.78 -4.51
N GLY A 112 -10.37 24.75 -3.20
CA GLY A 112 -9.18 24.97 -2.36
C GLY A 112 -9.69 25.06 -0.90
N LEU A 113 -8.92 24.60 0.10
CA LEU A 113 -8.86 25.06 1.51
C LEU A 113 -7.89 24.14 2.30
N PRO A 114 -7.09 24.65 3.27
CA PRO A 114 -6.01 23.89 3.91
C PRO A 114 -6.48 23.24 5.22
N ASN A 115 -6.38 21.92 5.33
CA ASN A 115 -6.37 21.24 6.62
C ASN A 115 -4.93 20.84 6.93
N ALA A 116 -4.43 21.30 8.07
CA ALA A 116 -3.11 20.97 8.58
C ALA A 116 -2.99 19.44 8.74
N ALA A 117 -2.42 18.79 7.74
CA ALA A 117 -2.05 17.39 7.79
C ALA A 117 -0.75 17.28 8.59
N TYR A 118 -0.77 16.54 9.69
CA TYR A 118 0.44 15.88 10.16
C TYR A 118 0.83 14.85 9.10
N SER A 119 1.61 15.29 8.12
CA SER A 119 2.15 14.45 7.06
C SER A 119 3.33 13.67 7.62
N TYR A 120 3.19 12.34 7.68
CA TYR A 120 4.32 11.44 7.81
C TYR A 120 5.20 11.57 6.55
N GLU A 121 6.36 12.21 6.69
CA GLU A 121 7.37 12.31 5.63
C GLU A 121 8.39 11.18 5.82
N PRO A 122 8.49 10.20 4.90
CA PRO A 122 9.47 9.12 5.03
C PRO A 122 10.90 9.67 4.94
N MET A 123 11.77 9.24 5.84
CA MET A 123 13.16 9.70 5.92
C MET A 123 13.92 9.31 4.64
N LYS A 124 14.39 10.31 3.88
CA LYS A 124 15.26 10.07 2.71
C LYS A 124 16.66 9.72 3.22
N HIS A 125 17.09 8.47 3.03
CA HIS A 125 18.49 8.09 3.21
C HIS A 125 19.27 8.43 1.93
N TYR A 126 20.33 9.23 2.08
CA TYR A 126 21.35 9.51 1.06
C TYR A 126 22.30 8.33 0.87
#